data_AF-L2G4H3-F1
#
_entry.id   AF-L2G4H3-F1
#
_cell.length_a   1.000
_cell.length_b   1.000
_cell.length_c   1.000
_cell.angle_alpha   90.00
_cell.angle_beta   90.00
_cell.angle_gamma   90.00
#
_symmetry.space_group_name_H-M   'P 1'
#
loop_
_entity.id
_entity.type
_entity.pdbx_description
1 polymer ?
#
loop_
_entity_poly.entity_id
_entity_poly.type
_entity_poly.pdbx_seq_one_letter_code
_entity_poly.pdbx_strand_id
1 'polypeptide(L)'
;MVRRAATVAAHASSRDALNASLPAEKLRADEAELKHHFLTQAWFTFSLQSDPRKCDVWSRWVPQLASRNVFIHQSMLSIAALHLCHLEPPEMKRYYSMACQHAIQASNYFRLAVPEVTEENWLATFVFAMCNGIFGYYRPFADEKVMGQVNSFEPAKALNVMRVAAKFSDTVTPHVFKSPIRDKLAQVDIKEWRDSSDIALRPSLQKIARFVDFLSLGSEATGIPEDDTKVYLSALVALKSWMSSLPGRPRIWKHFILWPSLVSEQYLSLLRFKEPVALMIFVLWCEVMFLAPRRWYLIAWYDRGHGSALKELSQLAESPAQKFWEMMAADMSNDGLSDCTGSETDGSTTGPATPSTVKSEDVGCRRGGFLMLSTGEEYRQGKGFAVTTSCRDYSGMIAKAR
;
A
#
# COMPACT_ATOMS: atom_id res chain seq x y z
N MET A 1 -0.81 56.14 -47.51
CA MET A 1 -0.78 55.79 -46.07
C MET A 1 -1.60 54.53 -45.72
N VAL A 2 -2.77 54.31 -46.34
CA VAL A 2 -3.70 53.20 -46.00
C VAL A 2 -3.14 51.78 -46.19
N ARG A 3 -2.34 51.52 -47.26
CA ARG A 3 -1.75 50.17 -47.50
C ARG A 3 -0.71 49.74 -46.45
N ARG A 4 0.06 50.66 -45.87
CA ARG A 4 1.04 50.36 -44.80
C ARG A 4 0.35 50.08 -43.46
N ALA A 5 -0.73 50.79 -43.15
CA ALA A 5 -1.50 50.55 -41.93
C ALA A 5 -2.19 49.17 -41.95
N ALA A 6 -2.73 48.76 -43.10
CA ALA A 6 -3.36 47.44 -43.26
C ALA A 6 -2.37 46.26 -43.17
N THR A 7 -1.14 46.41 -43.69
CA THR A 7 -0.09 45.37 -43.56
C THR A 7 0.46 45.29 -42.13
N VAL A 8 0.60 46.42 -41.44
CA VAL A 8 1.01 46.45 -40.03
C VAL A 8 -0.07 45.87 -39.11
N ALA A 9 -1.35 46.16 -39.36
CA ALA A 9 -2.47 45.58 -38.61
C ALA A 9 -2.63 44.06 -38.87
N ALA A 10 -2.43 43.61 -40.11
CA ALA A 10 -2.44 42.18 -40.45
C ALA A 10 -1.25 41.42 -39.84
N HIS A 11 -0.05 42.02 -39.82
CA HIS A 11 1.11 41.43 -39.15
C HIS A 11 0.99 41.42 -37.62
N ALA A 12 0.39 42.45 -37.01
CA ALA A 12 0.09 42.47 -35.58
C ALA A 12 -0.92 41.37 -35.22
N SER A 13 -2.03 41.27 -35.97
CA SER A 13 -3.04 40.20 -35.79
C SER A 13 -2.46 38.80 -36.00
N SER A 14 -1.56 38.61 -36.96
CA SER A 14 -0.87 37.33 -37.18
C SER A 14 0.12 37.00 -36.07
N ARG A 15 0.88 37.98 -35.56
CA ARG A 15 1.79 37.79 -34.42
C ARG A 15 1.03 37.54 -33.11
N ASP A 16 -0.09 38.20 -32.91
CA ASP A 16 -0.96 37.98 -31.75
C ASP A 16 -1.63 36.59 -31.82
N ALA A 17 -2.03 36.13 -33.01
CA ALA A 17 -2.53 34.78 -33.22
C ALA A 17 -1.46 33.70 -33.02
N LEU A 18 -0.22 33.92 -33.49
CA LEU A 18 0.94 33.07 -33.22
C LEU A 18 1.27 33.05 -31.72
N ASN A 19 1.33 34.20 -31.06
CA ASN A 19 1.60 34.29 -29.63
C ASN A 19 0.49 33.67 -28.77
N ALA A 20 -0.75 33.64 -29.25
CA ALA A 20 -1.86 32.93 -28.61
C ALA A 20 -1.84 31.42 -28.89
N SER A 21 -1.33 30.96 -30.04
CA SER A 21 -1.21 29.54 -30.38
C SER A 21 0.01 28.88 -29.74
N LEU A 22 1.11 29.62 -29.54
CA LEU A 22 2.36 29.13 -28.95
C LEU A 22 2.18 28.44 -27.58
N PRO A 23 1.39 28.96 -26.61
CA PRO A 23 1.10 28.27 -25.36
C PRO A 23 0.34 26.94 -25.55
N ALA A 24 -0.63 26.91 -26.46
CA ALA A 24 -1.43 25.71 -26.73
C ALA A 24 -0.63 24.65 -27.50
N GLU A 25 0.22 25.07 -28.44
CA GLU A 25 1.16 24.20 -29.14
C GLU A 25 2.21 23.62 -28.18
N LYS A 26 2.75 24.44 -27.27
CA LYS A 26 3.67 23.98 -26.23
C LYS A 26 3.01 22.95 -25.32
N LEU A 27 1.78 23.19 -24.86
CA LEU A 27 1.05 22.21 -24.04
C LEU A 27 0.86 20.89 -24.80
N ARG A 28 0.51 20.93 -26.09
CA ARG A 28 0.39 19.71 -26.91
C ARG A 28 1.72 18.98 -27.07
N ALA A 29 2.82 19.70 -27.23
CA ALA A 29 4.16 19.11 -27.30
C ALA A 29 4.54 18.44 -25.97
N ASP A 30 4.30 19.13 -24.85
CA ASP A 30 4.54 18.63 -23.49
C ASP A 30 3.71 17.35 -23.22
N GLU A 31 2.42 17.33 -23.59
CA GLU A 31 1.60 16.12 -23.47
C GLU A 31 2.10 14.99 -24.38
N ALA A 32 2.55 15.29 -25.61
CA ALA A 32 3.06 14.30 -26.54
C ALA A 32 4.37 13.66 -26.03
N GLU A 33 5.26 14.48 -25.46
CA GLU A 33 6.48 14.03 -24.80
C GLU A 33 6.17 13.09 -23.62
N LEU A 34 5.27 13.48 -22.73
CA LEU A 34 4.87 12.64 -21.59
C LEU A 34 4.19 11.34 -22.03
N LYS A 35 3.32 11.37 -23.06
CA LYS A 35 2.72 10.16 -23.66
C LYS A 35 3.79 9.23 -24.20
N HIS A 36 4.73 9.79 -24.97
CA HIS A 36 5.83 9.03 -25.54
C HIS A 36 6.65 8.37 -24.42
N HIS A 37 7.07 9.15 -23.42
CA HIS A 37 7.80 8.65 -22.25
C HIS A 37 7.06 7.54 -21.51
N PHE A 38 5.75 7.70 -21.29
CA PHE A 38 4.94 6.67 -20.65
C PHE A 38 5.02 5.34 -21.42
N LEU A 39 4.78 5.41 -22.74
CA LEU A 39 4.67 4.23 -23.61
C LEU A 39 6.02 3.57 -23.92
N THR A 40 7.13 4.30 -23.87
CA THR A 40 8.45 3.77 -24.22
C THR A 40 9.34 3.46 -23.02
N GLN A 41 9.20 4.19 -21.91
CA GLN A 41 10.14 4.12 -20.79
C GLN A 41 9.50 3.94 -19.41
N ALA A 42 8.33 4.53 -19.14
CA ALA A 42 7.80 4.55 -17.77
C ALA A 42 6.96 3.32 -17.42
N TRP A 43 6.15 2.80 -18.36
CA TRP A 43 5.09 1.83 -18.03
C TRP A 43 5.61 0.57 -17.29
N PHE A 44 6.80 0.08 -17.63
CA PHE A 44 7.36 -1.13 -17.03
C PHE A 44 7.87 -0.92 -15.60
N THR A 45 8.09 0.33 -15.18
CA THR A 45 8.54 0.64 -13.81
C THR A 45 7.39 0.68 -12.80
N PHE A 46 6.13 0.71 -13.27
CA PHE A 46 4.94 0.76 -12.42
C PHE A 46 4.43 -0.63 -11.98
N SER A 47 4.75 -1.69 -12.72
CA SER A 47 4.29 -3.05 -12.40
C SER A 47 4.84 -3.56 -11.09
N LEU A 48 4.02 -4.15 -10.23
CA LEU A 48 4.47 -4.85 -9.01
C LEU A 48 4.99 -6.26 -9.28
N GLN A 49 4.83 -6.78 -10.50
CA GLN A 49 5.35 -8.10 -10.88
C GLN A 49 6.88 -8.09 -11.01
N SER A 50 7.50 -9.23 -10.69
CA SER A 50 8.95 -9.44 -10.88
C SER A 50 9.38 -9.19 -12.33
N ASP A 51 8.58 -9.68 -13.29
CA ASP A 51 8.72 -9.35 -14.71
C ASP A 51 7.58 -8.41 -15.16
N PRO A 52 7.85 -7.11 -15.37
CA PRO A 52 6.85 -6.16 -15.82
C PRO A 52 6.19 -6.49 -17.16
N ARG A 53 6.85 -7.28 -18.02
CA ARG A 53 6.33 -7.65 -19.35
C ARG A 53 5.13 -8.58 -19.28
N LYS A 54 4.94 -9.28 -18.17
CA LYS A 54 3.75 -10.09 -17.88
C LYS A 54 2.55 -9.22 -17.46
N CYS A 55 2.74 -7.93 -17.21
CA CYS A 55 1.72 -7.01 -16.74
C CYS A 55 1.11 -6.19 -17.89
N ASP A 56 -0.10 -6.59 -18.29
CA ASP A 56 -0.89 -5.92 -19.31
C ASP A 56 -1.46 -4.56 -18.86
N VAL A 57 -1.56 -4.35 -17.55
CA VAL A 57 -2.24 -3.20 -16.95
C VAL A 57 -1.61 -1.90 -17.42
N TRP A 58 -0.29 -1.77 -17.30
CA TRP A 58 0.44 -0.53 -17.59
C TRP A 58 0.76 -0.36 -19.07
N SER A 59 1.13 -1.45 -19.75
CA SER A 59 1.51 -1.40 -21.18
C SER A 59 0.32 -1.20 -22.11
N ARG A 60 -0.86 -1.75 -21.76
CA ARG A 60 -2.00 -1.81 -22.66
C ARG A 60 -3.26 -1.17 -22.09
N TRP A 61 -3.68 -1.57 -20.88
CA TRP A 61 -5.00 -1.17 -20.37
C TRP A 61 -5.04 0.30 -19.98
N VAL A 62 -4.03 0.81 -19.29
CA VAL A 62 -3.94 2.23 -18.92
C VAL A 62 -4.00 3.14 -20.16
N PRO A 63 -3.18 2.94 -21.22
CA PRO A 63 -3.30 3.72 -22.46
C PRO A 63 -4.67 3.61 -23.14
N GLN A 64 -5.27 2.41 -23.19
CA GLN A 64 -6.59 2.20 -23.80
C GLN A 64 -7.70 2.89 -23.01
N LEU A 65 -7.63 2.90 -21.68
CA LEU A 65 -8.56 3.60 -20.83
C LEU A 65 -8.36 5.11 -20.90
N ALA A 66 -7.11 5.57 -20.97
CA ALA A 66 -6.76 6.98 -21.13
C ALA A 66 -7.32 7.59 -22.42
N SER A 67 -7.41 6.84 -23.52
CA SER A 67 -8.00 7.36 -24.77
C SER A 67 -9.51 7.60 -24.68
N ARG A 68 -10.19 7.01 -23.69
CA ARG A 68 -11.64 7.09 -23.48
C ARG A 68 -12.04 7.90 -22.25
N ASN A 69 -11.12 8.07 -21.30
CA ASN A 69 -11.39 8.69 -20.00
C ASN A 69 -10.39 9.81 -19.74
N VAL A 70 -10.87 11.06 -19.77
CA VAL A 70 -10.02 12.24 -19.60
C VAL A 70 -9.28 12.21 -18.26
N PHE A 71 -9.93 11.80 -17.17
CA PHE A 71 -9.27 11.74 -15.86
C PHE A 71 -8.13 10.71 -15.81
N ILE A 72 -8.27 9.55 -16.48
CA ILE A 72 -7.18 8.57 -16.60
C ILE A 72 -6.08 9.12 -17.48
N HIS A 73 -6.44 9.82 -18.55
CA HIS A 73 -5.45 10.47 -19.40
C HIS A 73 -4.55 11.40 -18.59
N GLN A 74 -5.17 12.28 -17.80
CA GLN A 74 -4.46 13.20 -16.91
C GLN A 74 -3.63 12.45 -15.85
N SER A 75 -4.17 11.39 -15.24
CA SER A 75 -3.40 10.57 -14.28
C SER A 75 -2.18 9.91 -14.91
N MET A 76 -2.30 9.39 -16.14
CA MET A 76 -1.21 8.76 -16.88
C MET A 76 -0.08 9.76 -17.17
N LEU A 77 -0.43 10.97 -17.62
CA LEU A 77 0.53 12.06 -17.83
C LEU A 77 1.21 12.47 -16.52
N SER A 78 0.43 12.57 -15.45
CA SER A 78 0.94 12.93 -14.12
C SER A 78 2.03 11.97 -13.63
N ILE A 79 1.77 10.65 -13.67
CA ILE A 79 2.76 9.66 -13.22
C ILE A 79 3.94 9.52 -14.20
N ALA A 80 3.76 9.82 -15.50
CA ALA A 80 4.86 9.89 -16.46
C ALA A 80 5.80 11.06 -16.17
N ALA A 81 5.25 12.25 -15.91
CA ALA A 81 6.02 13.42 -15.51
C ALA A 81 6.71 13.20 -14.16
N LEU A 82 6.04 12.55 -13.21
CA LEU A 82 6.63 12.19 -11.91
C LEU A 82 7.78 11.18 -12.06
N HIS A 83 7.65 10.23 -12.98
CA HIS A 83 8.74 9.32 -13.33
C HIS A 83 9.94 10.07 -13.91
N LEU A 84 9.72 11.10 -14.76
CA LEU A 84 10.81 11.98 -15.19
C LEU A 84 11.47 12.69 -14.01
N CYS A 85 10.71 13.18 -13.02
CA CYS A 85 11.30 13.73 -11.80
C CYS A 85 12.17 12.72 -11.04
N HIS A 86 11.81 11.43 -11.07
CA HIS A 86 12.63 10.37 -10.48
C HIS A 86 13.96 10.14 -11.21
N LEU A 87 13.99 10.34 -12.52
CA LEU A 87 15.21 10.24 -13.34
C LEU A 87 16.13 11.47 -13.22
N GLU A 88 15.72 12.50 -12.50
CA GLU A 88 16.50 13.72 -12.21
C GLU A 88 17.08 14.43 -13.46
N PRO A 89 16.28 14.73 -14.50
CA PRO A 89 16.73 15.53 -15.63
C PRO A 89 16.99 16.98 -15.22
N PRO A 90 17.79 17.74 -16.00
CA PRO A 90 18.08 19.15 -15.71
C PRO A 90 16.83 20.02 -15.49
N GLU A 91 15.74 19.74 -16.24
CA GLU A 91 14.47 20.46 -16.18
C GLU A 91 13.49 19.88 -15.14
N MET A 92 13.95 19.22 -14.08
CA MET A 92 13.09 18.54 -13.08
C MET A 92 11.92 19.40 -12.57
N LYS A 93 12.13 20.70 -12.36
CA LYS A 93 11.09 21.64 -11.90
C LYS A 93 9.93 21.76 -12.89
N ARG A 94 10.21 21.71 -14.19
CA ARG A 94 9.20 21.75 -15.27
C ARG A 94 8.31 20.52 -15.20
N TYR A 95 8.92 19.33 -15.18
CA TYR A 95 8.17 18.07 -15.08
C TYR A 95 7.39 17.95 -13.78
N TYR A 96 7.94 18.47 -12.67
CA TYR A 96 7.23 18.46 -11.41
C TYR A 96 5.96 19.32 -11.43
N SER A 97 6.06 20.52 -12.01
CA SER A 97 4.90 21.39 -12.24
C SER A 97 3.84 20.68 -13.08
N MET A 98 4.25 20.04 -14.18
CA MET A 98 3.35 19.25 -15.05
C MET A 98 2.72 18.08 -14.29
N ALA A 99 3.49 17.33 -13.50
CA ALA A 99 3.00 16.21 -12.69
C ALA A 99 1.88 16.65 -11.74
N CYS A 100 2.08 17.77 -11.04
CA CYS A 100 1.08 18.35 -10.13
C CYS A 100 -0.15 18.87 -10.86
N GLN A 101 0.03 19.59 -11.97
CA GLN A 101 -1.07 20.12 -12.78
C GLN A 101 -1.97 18.99 -13.29
N HIS A 102 -1.37 17.96 -13.89
CA HIS A 102 -2.11 16.81 -14.39
C HIS A 102 -2.78 16.00 -13.25
N ALA A 103 -2.15 15.86 -12.08
CA ALA A 103 -2.79 15.20 -10.92
C ALA A 103 -4.04 15.95 -10.42
N ILE A 104 -3.97 17.29 -10.35
CA ILE A 104 -5.09 18.14 -9.97
C ILE A 104 -6.22 18.03 -10.99
N GLN A 105 -5.89 18.13 -12.28
CA GLN A 105 -6.87 17.99 -13.36
C GLN A 105 -7.52 16.60 -13.35
N ALA A 106 -6.73 15.53 -13.19
CA ALA A 106 -7.25 14.17 -13.09
C ALA A 106 -8.26 14.04 -11.96
N SER A 107 -7.92 14.56 -10.77
CA SER A 107 -8.81 14.55 -9.60
C SER A 107 -10.09 15.35 -9.81
N ASN A 108 -10.00 16.50 -10.48
CA ASN A 108 -11.17 17.33 -10.79
C ASN A 108 -12.11 16.62 -11.78
N TYR A 109 -11.58 16.10 -12.89
CA TYR A 109 -12.36 15.36 -13.87
C TYR A 109 -12.95 14.08 -13.30
N PHE A 110 -12.20 13.36 -12.44
CA PHE A 110 -12.70 12.16 -11.77
C PHE A 110 -13.95 12.47 -10.93
N ARG A 111 -13.92 13.51 -10.09
CA ARG A 111 -15.09 13.89 -9.26
C ARG A 111 -16.32 14.29 -10.08
N LEU A 112 -16.12 14.87 -11.27
CA LEU A 112 -17.21 15.23 -12.17
C LEU A 112 -17.77 14.03 -12.93
N ALA A 113 -16.90 13.09 -13.34
CA ALA A 113 -17.27 11.96 -14.18
C ALA A 113 -17.76 10.74 -13.38
N VAL A 114 -17.32 10.58 -12.13
CA VAL A 114 -17.59 9.41 -11.28
C VAL A 114 -18.23 9.87 -9.96
N PRO A 115 -19.52 10.24 -9.98
CA PRO A 115 -20.26 10.53 -8.74
C PRO A 115 -20.44 9.26 -7.88
N GLU A 116 -20.56 8.11 -8.54
CA GLU A 116 -20.69 6.79 -7.93
C GLU A 116 -19.97 5.74 -8.79
N VAL A 117 -19.47 4.69 -8.13
CA VAL A 117 -18.86 3.53 -8.78
C VAL A 117 -19.94 2.60 -9.32
N THR A 118 -19.85 2.24 -10.58
CA THR A 118 -20.83 1.41 -11.30
C THR A 118 -20.16 0.26 -12.04
N GLU A 119 -20.96 -0.70 -12.53
CA GLU A 119 -20.47 -1.82 -13.36
C GLU A 119 -19.77 -1.35 -14.66
N GLU A 120 -20.03 -0.12 -15.12
CA GLU A 120 -19.43 0.44 -16.35
C GLU A 120 -18.11 1.18 -16.08
N ASN A 121 -17.96 1.81 -14.92
CA ASN A 121 -16.83 2.71 -14.64
C ASN A 121 -15.83 2.18 -13.59
N TRP A 122 -16.09 1.04 -12.94
CA TRP A 122 -15.25 0.55 -11.84
C TRP A 122 -13.79 0.29 -12.26
N LEU A 123 -13.57 -0.19 -13.50
CA LEU A 123 -12.22 -0.47 -13.99
C LEU A 123 -11.42 0.82 -14.16
N ALA A 124 -12.05 1.85 -14.73
CA ALA A 124 -11.45 3.15 -14.90
C ALA A 124 -11.14 3.80 -13.53
N THR A 125 -12.08 3.67 -12.59
CA THR A 125 -11.96 4.10 -11.20
C THR A 125 -10.81 3.41 -10.47
N PHE A 126 -10.68 2.09 -10.63
CA PHE A 126 -9.59 1.29 -10.05
C PHE A 126 -8.22 1.73 -10.59
N VAL A 127 -8.10 1.90 -11.90
CA VAL A 127 -6.85 2.36 -12.55
C VAL A 127 -6.49 3.79 -12.12
N PHE A 128 -7.47 4.68 -12.00
CA PHE A 128 -7.26 6.03 -11.47
C PHE A 128 -6.67 5.98 -10.05
N ALA A 129 -7.22 5.14 -9.17
CA ALA A 129 -6.69 4.99 -7.82
C ALA A 129 -5.27 4.42 -7.78
N MET A 130 -4.92 3.49 -8.66
CA MET A 130 -3.54 3.00 -8.78
C MET A 130 -2.57 4.13 -9.18
N CYS A 131 -2.94 4.94 -10.18
CA CYS A 131 -2.13 6.07 -10.62
C CYS A 131 -1.98 7.12 -9.51
N ASN A 132 -3.09 7.44 -8.83
CA ASN A 132 -3.10 8.39 -7.72
C ASN A 132 -2.28 7.88 -6.52
N GLY A 133 -2.29 6.57 -6.27
CA GLY A 133 -1.44 5.92 -5.27
C GLY A 133 0.04 6.13 -5.59
N ILE A 134 0.48 5.80 -6.81
CA ILE A 134 1.87 6.02 -7.26
C ILE A 134 2.28 7.48 -7.07
N PHE A 135 1.42 8.40 -7.51
CA PHE A 135 1.65 9.83 -7.36
C PHE A 135 1.80 10.22 -5.88
N GLY A 136 0.85 9.80 -5.03
CA GLY A 136 0.85 10.10 -3.61
C GLY A 136 2.05 9.54 -2.85
N TYR A 137 2.54 8.35 -3.23
CA TYR A 137 3.70 7.75 -2.58
C TYR A 137 5.00 8.51 -2.87
N TYR A 138 5.23 8.94 -4.11
CA TYR A 138 6.50 9.59 -4.49
C TYR A 138 6.48 11.12 -4.41
N ARG A 139 5.31 11.76 -4.51
CA ARG A 139 5.19 13.22 -4.52
C ARG A 139 5.96 13.91 -3.38
N PRO A 140 5.88 13.47 -2.10
CA PRO A 140 6.61 14.13 -1.02
C PRO A 140 8.11 14.22 -1.28
N PHE A 141 8.69 13.20 -1.93
CA PHE A 141 10.13 13.16 -2.26
C PHE A 141 10.45 14.10 -3.43
N ALA A 142 9.57 14.17 -4.42
CA ALA A 142 9.71 15.12 -5.52
C ALA A 142 9.57 16.58 -5.05
N ASP A 143 8.62 16.85 -4.15
CA ASP A 143 8.42 18.15 -3.48
C ASP A 143 9.74 18.64 -2.85
N GLU A 144 10.38 17.80 -2.02
CA GLU A 144 11.62 18.19 -1.34
C GLU A 144 12.76 18.46 -2.31
N LYS A 145 12.93 17.62 -3.33
CA LYS A 145 14.00 17.80 -4.33
C LYS A 145 13.80 19.09 -5.14
N VAL A 146 12.55 19.45 -5.46
CA VAL A 146 12.25 20.66 -6.25
C VAL A 146 12.28 21.93 -5.42
N MET A 147 11.70 21.87 -4.22
CA MET A 147 11.47 23.03 -3.35
C MET A 147 12.62 23.26 -2.36
N GLY A 148 13.51 22.28 -2.17
CA GLY A 148 14.64 22.36 -1.24
C GLY A 148 14.24 22.35 0.24
N GLN A 149 12.99 22.02 0.56
CA GLN A 149 12.48 21.98 1.93
C GLN A 149 12.26 20.53 2.31
N VAL A 150 12.91 20.06 3.38
CA VAL A 150 12.70 18.70 3.92
C VAL A 150 11.37 18.67 4.65
N ASN A 151 10.45 17.82 4.21
CA ASN A 151 9.18 17.62 4.89
C ASN A 151 9.37 16.58 5.99
N SER A 152 8.92 16.91 7.20
CA SER A 152 8.86 15.91 8.29
C SER A 152 7.92 14.78 7.87
N PHE A 153 8.40 13.55 7.92
CA PHE A 153 7.55 12.38 7.70
C PHE A 153 6.77 12.09 8.97
N GLU A 154 5.45 12.13 8.89
CA GLU A 154 4.57 11.80 10.01
C GLU A 154 3.89 10.45 9.78
N PRO A 155 4.29 9.38 10.50
CA PRO A 155 3.74 8.03 10.31
C PRO A 155 2.21 7.96 10.33
N ALA A 156 1.56 8.66 11.26
CA ALA A 156 0.10 8.68 11.35
C ALA A 156 -0.59 9.31 10.11
N LYS A 157 -0.05 10.42 9.58
CA LYS A 157 -0.55 11.02 8.32
C LYS A 157 -0.34 10.06 7.15
N ALA A 158 0.80 9.39 7.13
CA ALA A 158 1.15 8.40 6.12
C ALA A 158 0.15 7.22 6.10
N LEU A 159 -0.17 6.64 7.26
CA LEU A 159 -1.18 5.60 7.39
C LEU A 159 -2.59 6.10 7.05
N ASN A 160 -2.93 7.35 7.35
CA ASN A 160 -4.21 7.93 6.98
C ASN A 160 -4.42 8.00 5.47
N VAL A 161 -3.38 8.31 4.68
CA VAL A 161 -3.46 8.26 3.22
C VAL A 161 -3.79 6.85 2.73
N MET A 162 -3.17 5.82 3.33
CA MET A 162 -3.47 4.42 3.01
C MET A 162 -4.89 4.00 3.42
N ARG A 163 -5.40 4.51 4.54
CA ARG A 163 -6.80 4.28 4.98
C ARG A 163 -7.80 4.88 4.01
N VAL A 164 -7.53 6.07 3.50
CA VAL A 164 -8.36 6.69 2.45
C VAL A 164 -8.35 5.81 1.20
N ALA A 165 -7.18 5.30 0.80
CA ALA A 165 -7.08 4.37 -0.33
C ALA A 165 -7.82 3.04 -0.07
N ALA A 166 -7.80 2.51 1.16
CA ALA A 166 -8.55 1.31 1.53
C ALA A 166 -10.07 1.52 1.46
N LYS A 167 -10.59 2.62 2.03
CA LYS A 167 -12.02 2.96 1.92
C LYS A 167 -12.45 3.14 0.48
N PHE A 168 -11.61 3.74 -0.35
CA PHE A 168 -11.85 3.82 -1.78
C PHE A 168 -11.85 2.44 -2.43
N SER A 169 -10.88 1.58 -2.07
CA SER A 169 -10.80 0.20 -2.55
C SER A 169 -12.07 -0.60 -2.24
N ASP A 170 -12.72 -0.37 -1.10
CA ASP A 170 -13.96 -1.05 -0.73
C ASP A 170 -15.09 -0.78 -1.74
N THR A 171 -15.12 0.40 -2.37
CA THR A 171 -16.13 0.74 -3.39
C THR A 171 -15.96 -0.02 -4.71
N VAL A 172 -14.73 -0.40 -5.06
CA VAL A 172 -14.43 -1.13 -6.31
C VAL A 172 -14.29 -2.64 -6.10
N THR A 173 -14.06 -3.08 -4.85
CA THR A 173 -13.81 -4.49 -4.51
C THR A 173 -14.91 -5.46 -4.97
N PRO A 174 -16.22 -5.15 -4.84
CA PRO A 174 -17.27 -6.05 -5.32
C PRO A 174 -17.20 -6.34 -6.83
N HIS A 175 -16.84 -5.32 -7.62
CA HIS A 175 -16.70 -5.44 -9.08
C HIS A 175 -15.42 -6.20 -9.46
N VAL A 176 -14.30 -5.86 -8.81
CA VAL A 176 -13.02 -6.54 -8.99
C VAL A 176 -13.15 -8.03 -8.70
N PHE A 177 -13.87 -8.40 -7.63
CA PHE A 177 -14.03 -9.80 -7.22
C PHE A 177 -14.82 -10.64 -8.25
N LYS A 178 -15.88 -10.08 -8.83
CA LYS A 178 -16.71 -10.73 -9.87
C LYS A 178 -16.00 -10.80 -11.23
N SER A 179 -14.96 -10.01 -11.43
CA SER A 179 -14.33 -9.83 -12.73
C SER A 179 -13.37 -10.97 -13.09
N PRO A 180 -13.40 -11.51 -14.33
CA PRO A 180 -12.45 -12.52 -14.77
C PRO A 180 -11.00 -11.99 -14.90
N ILE A 181 -10.82 -10.66 -14.89
CA ILE A 181 -9.50 -10.01 -14.97
C ILE A 181 -8.91 -9.66 -13.60
N ARG A 182 -9.55 -10.07 -12.49
CA ARG A 182 -9.13 -9.77 -11.11
C ARG A 182 -7.64 -10.03 -10.88
N ASP A 183 -7.16 -11.23 -11.22
CA ASP A 183 -5.78 -11.63 -10.90
C ASP A 183 -4.75 -10.84 -11.71
N LYS A 184 -5.11 -10.45 -12.94
CA LYS A 184 -4.31 -9.53 -13.76
C LYS A 184 -4.26 -8.12 -13.17
N LEU A 185 -5.39 -7.61 -12.66
CA LEU A 185 -5.47 -6.29 -11.99
C LEU A 185 -4.68 -6.26 -10.68
N ALA A 186 -4.80 -7.32 -9.89
CA ALA A 186 -4.01 -7.51 -8.68
C ALA A 186 -2.54 -7.81 -8.99
N GLN A 187 -2.19 -8.07 -10.25
CA GLN A 187 -0.84 -8.39 -10.73
C GLN A 187 -0.28 -9.66 -10.07
N VAL A 188 -1.14 -10.65 -9.82
CA VAL A 188 -0.78 -11.92 -9.18
C VAL A 188 -0.05 -12.81 -10.17
N ASP A 189 1.12 -13.30 -9.78
CA ASP A 189 1.78 -14.44 -10.43
C ASP A 189 1.49 -15.69 -9.58
N ILE A 190 0.54 -16.52 -10.05
CA ILE A 190 0.04 -17.70 -9.31
C ILE A 190 1.16 -18.70 -9.05
N LYS A 191 2.12 -18.83 -9.97
CA LYS A 191 3.25 -19.75 -9.80
C LYS A 191 4.16 -19.24 -8.68
N GLU A 192 4.54 -17.97 -8.72
CA GLU A 192 5.34 -17.39 -7.64
C GLU A 192 4.63 -17.46 -6.29
N TRP A 193 3.30 -17.29 -6.24
CA TRP A 193 2.52 -17.41 -5.01
C TRP A 193 2.55 -18.84 -4.45
N ARG A 194 2.32 -19.84 -5.29
CA ARG A 194 2.35 -21.25 -4.88
C ARG A 194 3.71 -21.65 -4.33
N ASP A 195 4.77 -21.14 -4.94
CA ASP A 195 6.15 -21.45 -4.58
C ASP A 195 6.66 -20.55 -3.43
N SER A 196 5.81 -19.68 -2.87
CA SER A 196 6.20 -18.78 -1.78
C SER A 196 6.30 -19.49 -0.44
N SER A 197 7.23 -19.02 0.38
CA SER A 197 7.47 -19.53 1.74
C SER A 197 7.47 -18.39 2.74
N ASP A 198 6.98 -18.65 3.95
CA ASP A 198 6.88 -17.67 5.04
C ASP A 198 8.17 -17.50 5.83
N ILE A 199 9.28 -18.14 5.41
CA ILE A 199 10.58 -18.05 6.09
C ILE A 199 10.98 -16.58 6.33
N ALA A 200 10.79 -15.70 5.34
CA ALA A 200 11.13 -14.29 5.44
C ALA A 200 10.29 -13.52 6.48
N LEU A 201 9.10 -14.00 6.83
CA LEU A 201 8.21 -13.39 7.83
C LEU A 201 8.47 -13.88 9.25
N ARG A 202 9.15 -15.03 9.42
CA ARG A 202 9.38 -15.65 10.74
C ARG A 202 10.03 -14.70 11.75
N PRO A 203 11.08 -13.92 11.41
CA PRO A 203 11.68 -12.97 12.35
C PRO A 203 10.67 -11.93 12.86
N SER A 204 9.88 -11.34 11.96
CA SER A 204 8.87 -10.35 12.34
C SER A 204 7.74 -10.95 13.17
N LEU A 205 7.32 -12.19 12.88
CA LEU A 205 6.32 -12.91 13.68
C LEU A 205 6.83 -13.21 15.10
N GLN A 206 8.10 -13.57 15.25
CA GLN A 206 8.73 -13.77 16.57
C GLN A 206 8.82 -12.46 17.35
N LYS A 207 9.20 -11.34 16.71
CA LYS A 207 9.17 -10.01 17.33
C LYS A 207 7.77 -9.65 17.83
N ILE A 208 6.73 -9.91 17.03
CA ILE A 208 5.33 -9.67 17.45
C ILE A 208 4.96 -10.52 18.66
N ALA A 209 5.32 -11.80 18.68
CA ALA A 209 5.02 -12.68 19.82
C ALA A 209 5.66 -12.16 21.11
N ARG A 210 6.95 -11.83 21.08
CA ARG A 210 7.67 -11.22 22.20
C ARG A 210 7.05 -9.90 22.64
N PHE A 211 6.58 -9.09 21.71
CA PHE A 211 5.95 -7.81 22.02
C PHE A 211 4.60 -7.99 22.71
N VAL A 212 3.80 -8.98 22.29
CA VAL A 212 2.56 -9.36 22.97
C VAL A 212 2.86 -9.84 24.39
N ASP A 213 3.89 -10.67 24.58
CA ASP A 213 4.29 -11.16 25.90
C ASP A 213 4.71 -10.00 26.82
N PHE A 214 5.51 -9.05 26.32
CA PHE A 214 5.90 -7.85 27.06
C PHE A 214 4.70 -7.01 27.49
N LEU A 215 3.77 -6.71 26.58
CA LEU A 215 2.56 -5.95 26.89
C LEU A 215 1.62 -6.68 27.87
N SER A 216 1.70 -8.00 27.93
CA SER A 216 0.90 -8.84 28.84
C SER A 216 1.43 -8.84 30.28
N LEU A 217 2.61 -8.27 30.55
CA LEU A 217 3.15 -8.14 31.91
C LEU A 217 2.38 -7.13 32.78
N GLY A 218 1.50 -6.33 32.17
CA GLY A 218 0.65 -5.35 32.87
C GLY A 218 1.30 -3.98 33.02
N SER A 219 0.49 -3.03 33.50
CA SER A 219 0.87 -1.61 33.56
C SER A 219 2.05 -1.35 34.50
N GLU A 220 2.11 -2.05 35.63
CA GLU A 220 3.18 -1.90 36.62
C GLU A 220 4.57 -2.27 36.07
N ALA A 221 4.65 -3.35 35.28
CA ALA A 221 5.92 -3.83 34.72
C ALA A 221 6.35 -3.04 33.47
N THR A 222 5.38 -2.63 32.65
CA THR A 222 5.65 -1.98 31.35
C THR A 222 5.71 -0.46 31.43
N GLY A 223 5.08 0.14 32.44
CA GLY A 223 4.88 1.58 32.54
C GLY A 223 3.83 2.13 31.55
N ILE A 224 3.05 1.26 30.91
CA ILE A 224 2.07 1.64 29.87
C ILE A 224 0.65 1.60 30.48
N PRO A 225 -0.18 2.64 30.28
CA PRO A 225 -1.57 2.62 30.73
C PRO A 225 -2.35 1.41 30.18
N GLU A 226 -3.25 0.83 30.98
CA GLU A 226 -4.00 -0.36 30.56
C GLU A 226 -4.82 -0.15 29.29
N ASP A 227 -5.37 1.05 29.10
CA ASP A 227 -6.17 1.37 27.92
C ASP A 227 -5.32 1.45 26.65
N ASP A 228 -4.11 2.02 26.75
CA ASP A 228 -3.16 2.06 25.63
C ASP A 228 -2.64 0.65 25.32
N THR A 229 -2.39 -0.17 26.34
CA THR A 229 -2.01 -1.59 26.18
C THR A 229 -3.05 -2.36 25.36
N LYS A 230 -4.35 -2.18 25.62
CA LYS A 230 -5.42 -2.81 24.82
C LYS A 230 -5.36 -2.36 23.35
N VAL A 231 -5.10 -1.08 23.10
CA VAL A 231 -4.97 -0.52 21.75
C VAL A 231 -3.77 -1.13 21.02
N TYR A 232 -2.61 -1.22 21.68
CA TYR A 232 -1.40 -1.82 21.11
C TYR A 232 -1.57 -3.31 20.81
N LEU A 233 -2.15 -4.08 21.74
CA LEU A 233 -2.44 -5.49 21.53
C LEU A 233 -3.37 -5.70 20.33
N SER A 234 -4.42 -4.89 20.18
CA SER A 234 -5.30 -4.95 19.02
C SER A 234 -4.56 -4.67 17.71
N ALA A 235 -3.64 -3.68 17.69
CA ALA A 235 -2.84 -3.36 16.50
C ALA A 235 -1.86 -4.49 16.14
N LEU A 236 -1.23 -5.13 17.14
CA LEU A 236 -0.35 -6.28 16.96
C LEU A 236 -1.09 -7.53 16.48
N VAL A 237 -2.30 -7.79 17.00
CA VAL A 237 -3.15 -8.89 16.52
C VAL A 237 -3.53 -8.67 15.05
N ALA A 238 -3.94 -7.44 14.69
CA ALA A 238 -4.20 -7.09 13.30
C ALA A 238 -2.94 -7.25 12.42
N LEU A 239 -1.77 -6.88 12.94
CA LEU A 239 -0.49 -7.01 12.23
C LEU A 239 -0.13 -8.48 11.98
N LYS A 240 -0.24 -9.33 13.01
CA LYS A 240 -0.03 -10.77 12.91
C LYS A 240 -0.97 -11.40 11.90
N SER A 241 -2.27 -11.08 11.99
CA SER A 241 -3.28 -11.60 11.07
C SER A 241 -3.01 -11.17 9.63
N TRP A 242 -2.60 -9.92 9.41
CA TRP A 242 -2.19 -9.44 8.09
C TRP A 242 -0.98 -10.22 7.57
N MET A 243 0.07 -10.40 8.37
CA MET A 243 1.27 -11.17 7.99
C MET A 243 0.93 -12.61 7.60
N SER A 244 0.06 -13.28 8.37
CA SER A 244 -0.40 -14.64 8.05
C SER A 244 -1.24 -14.74 6.77
N SER A 245 -1.82 -13.63 6.30
CA SER A 245 -2.53 -13.59 5.02
C SER A 245 -1.62 -13.35 3.81
N LEU A 246 -0.33 -13.05 4.03
CA LEU A 246 0.61 -12.78 2.97
C LEU A 246 1.13 -14.10 2.35
N PRO A 247 1.39 -14.12 1.03
CA PRO A 247 2.08 -15.21 0.34
C PRO A 247 3.61 -15.04 0.54
N GLY A 248 4.08 -15.21 1.77
CA GLY A 248 5.47 -15.01 2.19
C GLY A 248 5.99 -13.57 2.19
N ARG A 249 5.38 -12.64 1.43
CA ARG A 249 5.72 -11.19 1.43
C ARG A 249 4.62 -10.33 0.80
N PRO A 250 4.58 -9.00 1.08
CA PRO A 250 3.71 -8.07 0.37
C PRO A 250 4.07 -8.00 -1.11
N ARG A 251 3.10 -8.08 -2.04
CA ARG A 251 3.37 -8.03 -3.50
C ARG A 251 2.30 -7.32 -4.32
N ILE A 252 1.11 -7.10 -3.77
CA ILE A 252 -0.01 -6.47 -4.46
C ILE A 252 -0.46 -5.22 -3.68
N TRP A 253 -1.14 -4.29 -4.36
CA TRP A 253 -1.62 -3.03 -3.75
C TRP A 253 -2.43 -3.23 -2.47
N LYS A 254 -3.30 -4.27 -2.44
CA LYS A 254 -4.08 -4.64 -1.25
C LYS A 254 -3.20 -4.87 -0.02
N HIS A 255 -2.05 -5.52 -0.18
CA HIS A 255 -1.17 -5.84 0.95
C HIS A 255 -0.62 -4.56 1.61
N PHE A 256 -0.48 -3.48 0.85
CA PHE A 256 0.09 -2.22 1.35
C PHE A 256 -0.90 -1.39 2.16
N ILE A 257 -2.20 -1.54 1.89
CA ILE A 257 -3.25 -0.71 2.50
C ILE A 257 -4.07 -1.45 3.57
N LEU A 258 -3.99 -2.78 3.63
CA LEU A 258 -4.85 -3.59 4.50
C LEU A 258 -4.55 -3.38 5.99
N TRP A 259 -3.31 -3.60 6.46
CA TRP A 259 -3.01 -3.36 7.87
C TRP A 259 -3.30 -1.92 8.33
N PRO A 260 -2.92 -0.87 7.57
CA PRO A 260 -3.29 0.51 7.89
C PRO A 260 -4.81 0.72 8.04
N SER A 261 -5.65 -0.03 7.33
CA SER A 261 -7.12 0.05 7.47
C SER A 261 -7.67 -0.69 8.68
N LEU A 262 -6.94 -1.67 9.22
CA LEU A 262 -7.36 -2.49 10.36
C LEU A 262 -7.07 -1.86 11.73
N VAL A 263 -6.08 -0.97 11.83
CA VAL A 263 -5.75 -0.31 13.11
C VAL A 263 -6.83 0.71 13.52
N SER A 264 -6.96 0.96 14.83
CA SER A 264 -7.96 1.88 15.36
C SER A 264 -7.55 3.36 15.23
N GLU A 265 -8.52 4.27 15.35
CA GLU A 265 -8.23 5.71 15.43
C GLU A 265 -7.44 6.07 16.71
N GLN A 266 -7.63 5.31 17.78
CA GLN A 266 -6.85 5.44 19.01
C GLN A 266 -5.38 5.11 18.76
N TYR A 267 -5.08 4.01 18.04
CA TYR A 267 -3.71 3.67 17.65
C TYR A 267 -3.07 4.77 16.80
N LEU A 268 -3.82 5.32 15.82
CA LEU A 268 -3.33 6.43 15.01
C LEU A 268 -3.07 7.69 15.82
N SER A 269 -3.87 7.94 16.86
CA SER A 269 -3.67 9.06 17.78
C SER A 269 -2.36 8.87 18.57
N LEU A 270 -2.13 7.69 19.14
CA LEU A 270 -0.88 7.35 19.84
C LEU A 270 0.33 7.48 18.89
N LEU A 271 0.20 7.00 17.65
CA LEU A 271 1.24 7.13 16.63
C LEU A 271 1.50 8.60 16.25
N ARG A 272 0.46 9.43 16.21
CA ARG A 272 0.57 10.88 15.96
C ARG A 272 1.27 11.60 17.10
N PHE A 273 1.00 11.20 18.34
CA PHE A 273 1.70 11.67 19.53
C PHE A 273 3.11 11.10 19.66
N LYS A 274 3.53 10.24 18.72
CA LYS A 274 4.85 9.60 18.69
C LYS A 274 5.11 8.76 19.95
N GLU A 275 4.07 8.15 20.48
CA GLU A 275 4.21 7.23 21.60
C GLU A 275 5.18 6.09 21.24
N PRO A 276 6.14 5.73 22.12
CA PRO A 276 7.22 4.80 21.77
C PRO A 276 6.69 3.47 21.22
N VAL A 277 5.71 2.88 21.89
CA VAL A 277 5.16 1.57 21.50
C VAL A 277 4.42 1.65 20.15
N ALA A 278 3.72 2.77 19.88
CA ALA A 278 3.09 2.99 18.58
C ALA A 278 4.12 3.06 17.45
N LEU A 279 5.23 3.77 17.67
CA LEU A 279 6.33 3.86 16.71
C LEU A 279 6.99 2.50 16.49
N MET A 280 7.21 1.71 17.55
CA MET A 280 7.78 0.35 17.45
C MET A 280 6.90 -0.57 16.59
N ILE A 281 5.57 -0.56 16.79
CA ILE A 281 4.63 -1.33 15.97
C ILE A 281 4.67 -0.88 14.51
N PHE A 282 4.73 0.44 14.26
CA PHE A 282 4.88 0.98 12.92
C PHE A 282 6.20 0.53 12.25
N VAL A 283 7.31 0.49 13.00
CA VAL A 283 8.60 -0.03 12.51
C VAL A 283 8.47 -1.49 12.11
N LEU A 284 7.84 -2.35 12.92
CA LEU A 284 7.62 -3.76 12.56
C LEU A 284 6.83 -3.94 11.27
N TRP A 285 5.83 -3.08 11.04
CA TRP A 285 5.11 -3.08 9.78
C TRP A 285 6.01 -2.65 8.61
N CYS A 286 6.79 -1.56 8.76
CA CYS A 286 7.76 -1.12 7.76
C CYS A 286 8.79 -2.21 7.40
N GLU A 287 9.29 -2.95 8.39
CA GLU A 287 10.24 -4.06 8.18
C GLU A 287 9.67 -5.10 7.20
N VAL A 288 8.41 -5.50 7.36
CA VAL A 288 7.77 -6.44 6.43
C VAL A 288 7.49 -5.79 5.07
N MET A 289 7.22 -4.48 5.02
CA MET A 289 7.07 -3.75 3.77
C MET A 289 8.37 -3.68 2.96
N PHE A 290 9.55 -3.79 3.58
CA PHE A 290 10.82 -3.92 2.85
C PHE A 290 10.96 -5.22 2.05
N LEU A 291 10.14 -6.24 2.35
CA LEU A 291 10.05 -7.47 1.55
C LEU A 291 9.25 -7.28 0.25
N ALA A 292 8.58 -6.14 0.08
CA ALA A 292 7.80 -5.82 -1.11
C ALA A 292 8.69 -5.64 -2.35
N PRO A 293 8.13 -5.74 -3.58
CA PRO A 293 8.84 -5.39 -4.80
C PRO A 293 9.47 -4.00 -4.69
N ARG A 294 10.78 -3.91 -4.93
CA ARG A 294 11.50 -2.63 -4.90
C ARG A 294 11.03 -1.78 -6.08
N ARG A 295 10.29 -0.71 -5.77
CA ARG A 295 9.77 0.26 -6.74
C ARG A 295 10.13 1.65 -6.30
N TRP A 296 10.57 2.49 -7.24
CA TRP A 296 11.05 3.84 -6.99
C TRP A 296 10.04 4.68 -6.22
N TYR A 297 8.75 4.50 -6.50
CA TYR A 297 7.68 5.23 -5.83
C TYR A 297 7.36 4.69 -4.42
N LEU A 298 7.70 3.44 -4.09
CA LEU A 298 7.40 2.85 -2.77
C LEU A 298 8.59 2.85 -1.82
N ILE A 299 9.78 2.52 -2.30
CA ILE A 299 10.94 2.25 -1.44
C ILE A 299 11.33 3.48 -0.62
N ALA A 300 11.33 4.66 -1.26
CA ALA A 300 11.64 5.91 -0.59
C ALA A 300 10.66 6.20 0.55
N TRP A 301 9.38 5.82 0.37
CA TRP A 301 8.33 5.98 1.37
C TRP A 301 8.58 5.12 2.60
N TYR A 302 8.85 3.81 2.42
CA TYR A 302 9.11 2.91 3.55
C TYR A 302 10.41 3.24 4.25
N ASP A 303 11.47 3.54 3.49
CA ASP A 303 12.78 3.88 4.02
C ASP A 303 12.72 5.14 4.89
N ARG A 304 12.06 6.19 4.40
CA ARG A 304 11.84 7.42 5.18
C ARG A 304 10.97 7.19 6.40
N GLY A 305 9.88 6.44 6.27
CA GLY A 305 8.99 6.16 7.41
C GLY A 305 9.71 5.40 8.51
N HIS A 306 10.42 4.34 8.13
CA HIS A 306 11.25 3.55 9.04
C HIS A 306 12.33 4.39 9.71
N GLY A 307 13.14 5.12 8.93
CA GLY A 307 14.20 5.97 9.46
C GLY A 307 13.70 7.10 10.36
N SER A 308 12.56 7.71 10.02
CA SER A 308 11.93 8.73 10.86
C SER A 308 11.46 8.15 12.19
N ALA A 309 10.82 6.98 12.19
CA ALA A 309 10.34 6.35 13.41
C ALA A 309 11.50 5.91 14.33
N LEU A 310 12.56 5.32 13.76
CA LEU A 310 13.76 4.96 14.53
C LEU A 310 14.48 6.18 15.10
N LYS A 311 14.57 7.28 14.35
CA LYS A 311 15.15 8.53 14.83
C LYS A 311 14.38 9.05 16.04
N GLU A 312 13.04 9.07 15.98
CA GLU A 312 12.21 9.49 17.12
C GLU A 312 12.43 8.56 18.32
N LEU A 313 12.40 7.23 18.12
CA LEU A 313 12.66 6.25 19.18
C LEU A 313 14.03 6.46 19.87
N SER A 314 15.08 6.79 19.11
CA SER A 314 16.42 7.04 19.67
C SER A 314 16.52 8.29 20.56
N GLN A 315 15.52 9.18 20.50
CA GLN A 315 15.48 10.44 21.25
C GLN A 315 14.61 10.37 22.51
N LEU A 316 13.90 9.26 22.71
CA LEU A 316 12.98 9.09 23.84
C LEU A 316 13.75 8.74 25.11
N ALA A 317 13.18 9.14 26.25
CA ALA A 317 13.74 8.83 27.57
C ALA A 317 13.72 7.31 27.83
N GLU A 318 14.62 6.85 28.70
CA GLU A 318 14.61 5.45 29.13
C GLU A 318 13.25 5.05 29.72
N SER A 319 12.71 3.95 29.20
CA SER A 319 11.47 3.33 29.68
C SER A 319 11.61 1.81 29.61
N PRO A 320 10.77 1.03 30.31
CA PRO A 320 10.74 -0.42 30.15
C PRO A 320 10.53 -0.85 28.69
N ALA A 321 9.69 -0.12 27.95
CA ALA A 321 9.45 -0.36 26.52
C ALA A 321 10.71 -0.12 25.68
N GLN A 322 11.48 0.93 25.97
CA GLN A 322 12.73 1.21 25.28
C GLN A 322 13.78 0.12 25.52
N LYS A 323 13.94 -0.32 26.77
CA LYS A 323 14.87 -1.42 27.13
C LYS A 323 14.47 -2.72 26.46
N PHE A 324 13.17 -3.03 26.42
CA PHE A 324 12.63 -4.16 25.68
C PHE A 324 12.97 -4.08 24.18
N TRP A 325 12.79 -2.91 23.56
CA TRP A 325 13.08 -2.69 22.14
C TRP A 325 14.56 -2.88 21.81
N GLU A 326 15.46 -2.35 22.63
CA GLU A 326 16.91 -2.50 22.47
C GLU A 326 17.36 -3.95 22.61
N MET A 327 16.81 -4.68 23.59
CA MET A 327 17.05 -6.12 23.77
C MET A 327 16.57 -6.92 22.55
N MET A 328 15.38 -6.62 22.03
CA MET A 328 14.88 -7.27 20.81
C MET A 328 15.77 -6.99 19.59
N ALA A 329 16.37 -5.80 19.49
CA ALA A 329 17.28 -5.46 18.40
C ALA A 329 18.64 -6.17 18.53
N ALA A 330 19.15 -6.32 19.75
CA ALA A 330 20.44 -6.96 20.02
C ALA A 330 20.43 -8.48 19.72
N ASP A 331 19.37 -9.19 20.11
CA ASP A 331 19.24 -10.64 19.87
C ASP A 331 19.36 -10.99 18.36
N MET A 332 18.86 -10.12 17.49
CA MET A 332 18.89 -10.32 16.03
C MET A 332 20.28 -10.16 15.42
N SER A 333 21.17 -9.39 16.06
CA SER A 333 22.55 -9.24 15.59
C SER A 333 23.39 -10.49 15.86
N ASN A 334 23.02 -11.29 16.86
CA ASN A 334 23.69 -12.54 17.21
C ASN A 334 23.19 -13.73 16.38
N ASP A 335 21.91 -13.78 15.99
CA ASP A 335 21.36 -14.87 15.15
C ASP A 335 21.87 -14.83 13.69
N GLY A 336 22.37 -13.69 13.20
CA GLY A 336 22.91 -13.54 11.84
C GLY A 336 24.28 -14.20 11.60
N LEU A 337 24.94 -14.73 12.64
CA LEU A 337 26.26 -15.33 12.55
C LEU A 337 26.28 -16.87 12.62
N SER A 338 25.14 -17.52 12.87
CA SER A 338 25.09 -18.96 13.17
C SER A 338 24.96 -19.87 11.94
N ASP A 339 24.27 -19.47 10.88
CA ASP A 339 23.82 -20.44 9.86
C ASP A 339 24.30 -20.10 8.45
N CYS A 340 25.59 -20.36 8.17
CA CYS A 340 26.13 -20.40 6.80
C CYS A 340 27.25 -21.45 6.67
N THR A 341 27.00 -22.70 7.08
CA THR A 341 27.78 -23.85 6.60
C THR A 341 26.87 -25.07 6.44
N GLY A 342 26.40 -25.30 5.22
CA GLY A 342 25.60 -26.47 4.85
C GLY A 342 25.54 -26.60 3.35
N SER A 343 26.55 -27.25 2.78
CA SER A 343 26.65 -27.62 1.37
C SER A 343 25.57 -28.64 1.00
N GLU A 344 24.79 -28.39 -0.05
CA GLU A 344 23.99 -29.45 -0.69
C GLU A 344 24.25 -29.48 -2.19
N THR A 345 24.71 -30.66 -2.61
CA THR A 345 25.01 -31.12 -3.96
C THR A 345 23.76 -31.58 -4.71
N ASP A 346 23.81 -31.41 -6.03
CA ASP A 346 22.83 -31.80 -7.04
C ASP A 346 22.30 -33.25 -6.97
N GLY A 347 21.05 -33.43 -7.41
CA GLY A 347 20.45 -34.73 -7.70
C GLY A 347 19.07 -34.65 -8.35
N SER A 348 19.02 -34.52 -9.67
CA SER A 348 17.82 -34.61 -10.51
C SER A 348 17.24 -36.04 -10.60
N THR A 349 15.91 -36.22 -10.66
CA THR A 349 15.22 -37.15 -11.60
C THR A 349 13.70 -36.86 -11.68
N THR A 350 13.17 -36.98 -12.90
CA THR A 350 11.80 -36.78 -13.41
C THR A 350 10.82 -37.94 -13.16
N GLY A 351 9.50 -37.66 -13.07
CA GLY A 351 8.44 -38.61 -13.45
C GLY A 351 7.04 -38.35 -12.84
N PRO A 352 5.90 -38.50 -13.59
CA PRO A 352 4.64 -37.80 -13.29
C PRO A 352 3.46 -38.70 -12.84
N ALA A 353 2.41 -38.10 -12.22
CA ALA A 353 0.98 -38.40 -12.46
C ALA A 353 0.02 -37.57 -11.57
N THR A 354 -1.07 -37.08 -12.16
CA THR A 354 -2.30 -36.53 -11.54
C THR A 354 -3.47 -37.52 -11.78
N PRO A 355 -4.72 -37.24 -11.37
CA PRO A 355 -5.23 -37.04 -9.99
C PRO A 355 -6.51 -37.89 -9.74
N SER A 356 -7.06 -37.90 -8.52
CA SER A 356 -8.45 -38.34 -8.30
C SER A 356 -9.23 -37.42 -7.38
N THR A 357 -10.49 -37.24 -7.78
CA THR A 357 -11.53 -36.33 -7.30
C THR A 357 -12.45 -37.03 -6.30
N VAL A 358 -12.88 -36.33 -5.25
CA VAL A 358 -14.13 -36.65 -4.54
C VAL A 358 -14.83 -35.35 -4.10
N LYS A 359 -16.12 -35.26 -4.47
CA LYS A 359 -17.10 -34.24 -4.08
C LYS A 359 -17.71 -34.58 -2.71
N SER A 360 -18.15 -33.58 -1.95
CA SER A 360 -19.34 -33.73 -1.09
C SER A 360 -20.02 -32.38 -0.84
N GLU A 361 -21.35 -32.47 -0.69
CA GLU A 361 -22.39 -31.44 -0.84
C GLU A 361 -22.71 -30.60 0.42
N ASP A 362 -23.48 -29.54 0.16
CA ASP A 362 -24.03 -28.48 1.01
C ASP A 362 -24.84 -28.90 2.25
N VAL A 363 -24.80 -28.07 3.31
CA VAL A 363 -25.97 -27.77 4.17
C VAL A 363 -25.93 -26.30 4.61
N GLY A 364 -27.01 -25.54 4.32
CA GLY A 364 -27.14 -24.13 4.68
C GLY A 364 -27.74 -23.87 6.07
N CYS A 365 -27.42 -22.70 6.66
CA CYS A 365 -28.23 -22.07 7.70
C CYS A 365 -28.07 -20.52 7.70
N ARG A 366 -29.11 -19.83 8.17
CA ARG A 366 -29.43 -18.40 7.96
C ARG A 366 -28.78 -17.42 8.96
N ARG A 367 -28.58 -16.18 8.45
CA ARG A 367 -28.70 -14.83 9.07
C ARG A 367 -27.70 -14.36 10.15
N GLY A 368 -26.96 -13.31 9.76
CA GLY A 368 -26.27 -12.30 10.58
C GLY A 368 -25.42 -11.45 9.63
N GLY A 369 -25.41 -10.12 9.70
CA GLY A 369 -24.70 -9.27 8.73
C GLY A 369 -23.20 -9.54 8.72
N PHE A 370 -22.66 -10.02 7.59
CA PHE A 370 -21.24 -10.36 7.41
C PHE A 370 -20.52 -9.34 6.52
N LEU A 371 -19.33 -8.94 6.94
CA LEU A 371 -18.35 -8.26 6.10
C LEU A 371 -17.60 -9.34 5.30
N MET A 372 -17.91 -9.48 4.01
CA MET A 372 -17.25 -10.46 3.13
C MET A 372 -15.84 -9.98 2.76
N LEU A 373 -14.81 -10.73 3.18
CA LEU A 373 -13.45 -10.56 2.68
C LEU A 373 -13.26 -11.33 1.36
N SER A 374 -12.53 -10.71 0.43
CA SER A 374 -12.32 -11.13 -0.97
C SER A 374 -11.60 -12.49 -1.18
N THR A 375 -11.38 -13.31 -0.14
CA THR A 375 -10.79 -14.66 -0.24
C THR A 375 -11.72 -15.78 0.22
N GLY A 376 -12.95 -15.48 0.68
CA GLY A 376 -13.86 -16.52 1.19
C GLY A 376 -13.47 -17.09 2.56
N GLU A 377 -12.49 -16.50 3.24
CA GLU A 377 -12.20 -16.81 4.63
C GLU A 377 -12.98 -15.86 5.55
N GLU A 378 -13.71 -16.45 6.50
CA GLU A 378 -14.42 -15.72 7.55
C GLU A 378 -13.41 -14.94 8.40
N TYR A 379 -13.54 -13.62 8.46
CA TYR A 379 -12.96 -12.87 9.57
C TYR A 379 -13.74 -13.18 10.84
N ARG A 380 -13.27 -14.15 11.63
CA ARG A 380 -13.68 -14.25 13.03
C ARG A 380 -12.92 -13.22 13.83
N GLN A 381 -13.63 -12.20 14.28
CA GLN A 381 -13.27 -11.51 15.51
C GLN A 381 -13.02 -12.59 16.57
N GLY A 382 -11.79 -12.70 17.07
CA GLY A 382 -11.48 -13.62 18.15
C GLY A 382 -12.44 -13.34 19.30
N LYS A 383 -13.33 -14.30 19.60
CA LYS A 383 -14.09 -14.26 20.84
C LYS A 383 -13.07 -14.11 21.97
N GLY A 384 -13.27 -13.07 22.79
CA GLY A 384 -12.39 -12.77 23.91
C GLY A 384 -12.07 -14.02 24.71
N PHE A 385 -10.81 -14.16 25.08
CA PHE A 385 -10.39 -15.07 26.13
C PHE A 385 -11.13 -14.68 27.40
N ALA A 386 -12.26 -15.32 27.66
CA ALA A 386 -12.82 -15.39 28.99
C ALA A 386 -11.90 -16.33 29.78
N VAL A 387 -11.10 -15.75 30.67
CA VAL A 387 -10.42 -16.48 31.73
C VAL A 387 -11.51 -17.06 32.62
N THR A 388 -11.90 -18.31 32.37
CA THR A 388 -12.71 -19.07 33.32
C THR A 388 -11.77 -19.67 34.36
N THR A 389 -11.64 -18.97 35.48
CA THR A 389 -11.18 -19.51 36.75
C THR A 389 -12.06 -20.71 37.12
N SER A 390 -11.48 -21.91 37.04
CA SER A 390 -12.07 -23.12 37.61
C SER A 390 -11.95 -23.04 39.13
N CYS A 391 -13.06 -22.75 39.80
CA CYS A 391 -13.22 -23.07 41.22
C CYS A 391 -14.25 -24.21 41.31
N ARG A 392 -13.79 -25.32 41.87
CA ARG A 392 -14.60 -26.47 42.28
C ARG A 392 -15.66 -25.99 43.26
N ASP A 393 -16.90 -26.43 43.07
CA ASP A 393 -17.71 -26.85 44.21
C ASP A 393 -18.74 -27.92 43.81
N TYR A 394 -18.71 -28.98 44.61
CA TYR A 394 -19.63 -30.11 44.65
C TYR A 394 -20.90 -29.67 45.38
N SER A 395 -22.08 -29.84 44.80
CA SER A 395 -23.32 -30.21 45.52
C SER A 395 -24.51 -30.40 44.59
N GLY A 396 -25.23 -31.52 44.76
CA GLY A 396 -26.69 -31.51 44.66
C GLY A 396 -27.34 -32.10 43.42
N MET A 397 -27.47 -33.43 43.39
CA MET A 397 -28.58 -34.11 42.71
C MET A 397 -29.94 -33.56 43.18
N ILE A 398 -30.94 -33.46 42.29
CA ILE A 398 -32.29 -34.08 42.39
C ILE A 398 -33.28 -33.45 41.37
N ALA A 399 -33.69 -34.30 40.43
CA ALA A 399 -35.04 -34.58 39.92
C ALA A 399 -36.00 -33.52 39.31
N LYS A 400 -36.46 -33.91 38.11
CA LYS A 400 -37.86 -34.24 37.70
C LYS A 400 -38.64 -33.26 36.79
N ALA A 401 -39.21 -33.92 35.76
CA ALA A 401 -40.41 -33.60 34.97
C ALA A 401 -40.27 -32.45 33.95
N ARG A 402 -40.57 -32.61 32.66
CA ARG A 402 -41.55 -33.48 31.98
C ARG A 402 -41.06 -33.83 30.58
#